data_AF-A0AAW2H491-F1
#
_entry.id   AF-A0AAW2H491-F1
#
_cell.length_a   1.000
_cell.length_b   1.000
_cell.length_c   1.000
_cell.angle_alpha   90.00
_cell.angle_beta   90.00
_cell.angle_gamma   90.00
#
_symmetry.space_group_name_H-M   'P 1'
#
loop_
_entity.id
_entity.type
_entity.pdbx_description
1 polymer ?
#
loop_
_entity_poly.entity_id
_entity_poly.type
_entity_poly.pdbx_seq_one_letter_code
_entity_poly.pdbx_strand_id
1 'polypeptide(L)'
;MKTIAPFQNRSNARNELTELLQSIGFKVHHCSLREATSSGKPEIFLKSITSILTIFDNMPESVIKEFKNSLASEYFKRITYKLTCENQEFTLDTYTFLVAYAQKM
;
A
#
# COMPACT_ATOMS: atom_id res chain seq x y z
N MET A 1 -3.06 -14.57 -10.13
CA MET A 1 -4.00 -13.45 -9.88
C MET A 1 -3.19 -12.15 -9.94
N LYS A 2 -3.57 -11.16 -10.76
CA LYS A 2 -2.93 -9.84 -10.75
C LYS A 2 -3.30 -9.17 -9.42
N THR A 3 -2.35 -9.03 -8.49
CA THR A 3 -2.52 -8.28 -7.24
C THR A 3 -2.48 -6.78 -7.55
N ILE A 4 -3.53 -6.27 -8.17
CA ILE A 4 -3.77 -4.83 -8.31
C ILE A 4 -4.66 -4.43 -7.14
N ALA A 5 -4.18 -3.50 -6.32
CA ALA A 5 -5.00 -2.99 -5.22
C ALA A 5 -6.24 -2.26 -5.78
N PRO A 6 -7.40 -2.32 -5.10
CA PRO A 6 -8.57 -1.55 -5.49
C PRO A 6 -8.21 -0.07 -5.71
N PHE A 7 -8.69 0.50 -6.80
CA PHE A 7 -8.49 1.90 -7.18
C PHE A 7 -7.04 2.35 -7.49
N GLN A 8 -6.05 1.45 -7.48
CA GLN A 8 -4.62 1.80 -7.67
C GLN A 8 -4.30 2.55 -8.97
N ASN A 9 -5.00 2.23 -10.06
CA ASN A 9 -4.77 2.84 -11.39
C ASN A 9 -5.98 3.66 -11.86
N ARG A 10 -6.80 4.17 -10.92
CA ARG A 10 -8.01 4.92 -11.26
C ARG A 10 -7.76 6.40 -11.12
N SER A 11 -7.86 7.12 -12.24
CA SER A 11 -7.80 8.59 -12.26
C SER A 11 -8.93 9.24 -11.46
N ASN A 12 -10.06 8.53 -11.29
CA ASN A 12 -11.24 9.00 -10.58
C ASN A 12 -11.63 8.13 -9.36
N ALA A 13 -10.63 7.61 -8.65
CA ALA A 13 -10.80 6.72 -7.50
C ALA A 13 -11.83 7.20 -6.47
N ARG A 14 -11.91 8.52 -6.23
CA ARG A 14 -12.87 9.14 -5.31
C ARG A 14 -14.33 8.93 -5.73
N ASN A 15 -14.65 9.16 -7.00
CA ASN A 15 -16.03 9.02 -7.48
C ASN A 15 -16.41 7.56 -7.53
N GLU A 16 -15.52 6.69 -8.02
CA GLU A 16 -15.78 5.24 -8.06
C GLU A 16 -16.07 4.67 -6.67
N LEU A 17 -15.31 5.05 -5.63
CA LEU A 17 -15.59 4.63 -4.26
C LEU A 17 -16.92 5.21 -3.74
N THR A 18 -17.21 6.47 -4.07
CA THR A 18 -18.46 7.12 -3.64
C THR A 18 -19.68 6.42 -4.24
N GLU A 19 -19.66 6.15 -5.54
CA GLU A 19 -20.72 5.44 -6.26
C GLU A 19 -20.89 4.02 -5.74
N LEU A 20 -19.79 3.31 -5.49
CA LEU A 20 -19.82 1.96 -4.90
C LEU A 20 -20.51 1.98 -3.54
N LEU A 21 -20.10 2.86 -2.63
CA LEU A 21 -20.70 2.96 -1.29
C LEU A 21 -22.19 3.31 -1.34
N GLN A 22 -22.58 4.24 -2.22
CA GLN A 22 -23.98 4.58 -2.43
C GLN A 22 -24.80 3.40 -2.98
N SER A 23 -24.24 2.64 -3.92
CA SER A 23 -24.91 1.47 -4.51
C SER A 23 -25.25 0.38 -3.48
N ILE A 24 -24.49 0.31 -2.38
CA ILE A 24 -24.69 -0.65 -1.28
C ILE A 24 -25.39 -0.02 -0.06
N GLY A 25 -26.01 1.14 -0.22
CA GLY A 25 -26.90 1.74 0.79
C GLY A 25 -26.23 2.65 1.82
N PHE A 26 -25.06 3.21 1.51
CA PHE A 26 -24.42 4.21 2.37
C PHE A 26 -24.64 5.63 1.86
N LYS A 27 -24.89 6.54 2.79
CA LYS A 27 -24.73 7.98 2.56
C LYS A 27 -23.27 8.35 2.75
N VAL A 28 -22.59 8.76 1.68
CA VAL A 28 -21.21 9.26 1.75
C VAL A 28 -21.21 10.74 2.11
N HIS A 29 -20.58 11.09 3.24
CA HIS A 29 -20.45 12.47 3.72
C HIS A 29 -19.14 13.11 3.26
N HIS A 30 -18.08 12.32 3.12
CA HIS A 30 -16.77 12.79 2.65
C HIS A 30 -16.02 11.67 1.94
N CYS A 31 -15.28 12.01 0.88
CA CYS A 31 -14.33 11.11 0.24
C CYS A 31 -13.14 11.92 -0.29
N SER A 32 -11.91 11.53 0.08
CA SER A 32 -10.68 12.21 -0.36
C SER A 32 -9.54 11.25 -0.61
N LEU A 33 -8.74 11.53 -1.64
CA LEU A 33 -7.41 10.95 -1.82
C LEU A 33 -6.43 11.82 -1.04
N ARG A 34 -5.64 11.22 -0.16
CA ARG A 34 -4.67 11.93 0.69
C ARG A 34 -3.30 11.32 0.54
N GLU A 35 -2.28 12.15 0.57
CA GLU A 35 -0.89 11.72 0.70
C GLU A 35 -0.51 11.72 2.18
N ALA A 36 0.24 10.71 2.60
CA ALA A 36 0.88 10.66 3.91
C ALA A 36 2.31 10.14 3.77
N THR A 37 3.08 10.38 4.81
CA THR A 37 4.41 9.82 4.96
C THR A 37 4.41 8.82 6.10
N SER A 38 5.14 7.72 5.91
CA SER A 38 5.46 6.78 6.97
C SER A 38 6.95 6.80 7.20
N SER A 39 7.36 6.88 8.45
CA SER A 39 8.74 6.61 8.87
C SER A 39 8.79 5.23 9.50
N GLY A 40 9.74 4.41 9.08
CA GLY A 40 9.88 3.06 9.61
C GLY A 40 11.16 2.37 9.18
N LYS A 41 11.38 1.20 9.76
CA LYS A 41 12.42 0.26 9.33
C LYS A 41 11.96 -0.46 8.07
N PRO A 42 12.66 -0.33 6.92
CA PRO A 42 12.31 -0.99 5.66
C PRO A 42 12.04 -2.48 5.79
N GLU A 43 12.78 -3.16 6.66
CA GLU A 43 12.66 -4.60 6.86
C GLU A 43 11.30 -4.97 7.45
N ILE A 44 10.76 -4.15 8.35
CA ILE A 44 9.44 -4.36 8.96
C ILE A 44 8.36 -4.18 7.90
N PHE A 45 8.47 -3.15 7.08
CA PHE A 45 7.52 -2.90 5.98
C PHE A 45 7.54 -4.05 4.96
N LEU A 46 8.73 -4.45 4.49
CA LEU A 46 8.88 -5.55 3.54
C LEU A 46 8.34 -6.87 4.11
N LYS A 47 8.59 -7.17 5.38
CA LYS A 47 8.02 -8.34 6.06
C LYS A 47 6.49 -8.29 6.11
N SER A 48 5.93 -7.10 6.34
CA SER A 48 4.47 -6.91 6.42
C SER A 48 3.79 -7.03 5.05
N ILE A 49 4.41 -6.49 4.00
CA ILE A 49 3.90 -6.64 2.63
C ILE A 49 4.03 -8.10 2.17
N THR A 50 5.15 -8.76 2.47
CA THR A 50 5.33 -10.16 2.05
C THR A 50 4.40 -11.14 2.78
N SER A 51 3.93 -10.83 3.99
CA SER A 51 2.97 -11.70 4.69
C SER A 51 1.54 -11.64 4.14
N ILE A 52 1.15 -10.56 3.45
CA ILE A 52 -0.19 -10.41 2.87
C ILE A 52 -0.28 -10.88 1.40
N LEU A 53 0.88 -11.16 0.79
CA LEU A 53 0.96 -11.56 -0.62
C LEU A 53 0.70 -13.06 -0.79
N THR A 54 -0.52 -13.40 -1.19
CA THR A 54 -0.93 -14.79 -1.51
C THR A 54 -0.32 -15.34 -2.79
N ILE A 55 0.43 -14.52 -3.55
CA ILE A 55 1.13 -14.97 -4.76
C ILE A 55 2.19 -16.03 -4.44
N PHE A 56 2.67 -16.11 -3.20
CA PHE A 56 3.68 -17.07 -2.77
C PHE A 56 3.15 -18.50 -2.63
N ASP A 57 1.85 -18.68 -2.40
CA ASP A 57 1.25 -20.00 -2.12
C ASP A 57 1.39 -20.98 -3.30
N ASN A 58 1.58 -20.45 -4.51
CA ASN A 58 1.63 -21.23 -5.75
C ASN A 58 3.02 -21.21 -6.41
N MET A 59 4.07 -20.76 -5.72
CA MET A 59 5.41 -20.63 -6.27
C MET A 59 6.40 -21.63 -5.65
N PRO A 60 7.39 -22.15 -6.41
CA PRO A 60 8.51 -22.89 -5.84
C PRO A 60 9.31 -22.03 -4.86
N GLU A 61 9.86 -22.64 -3.81
CA GLU A 61 10.59 -21.93 -2.75
C GLU A 61 11.78 -21.10 -3.27
N SER A 62 12.49 -21.61 -4.27
CA SER A 62 13.59 -20.88 -4.94
C SER A 62 13.11 -19.58 -5.59
N VAL A 63 11.95 -19.62 -6.26
CA VAL A 63 11.33 -18.48 -6.92
C VAL A 63 10.82 -17.45 -5.90
N ILE A 64 10.23 -17.91 -4.79
CA ILE A 64 9.79 -17.03 -3.69
C ILE A 64 10.99 -16.26 -3.12
N LYS A 65 12.12 -16.95 -2.90
CA LYS A 65 13.34 -16.33 -2.38
C LYS A 65 13.88 -15.28 -3.33
N GLU A 66 13.97 -15.59 -4.62
CA GLU A 66 14.42 -14.66 -5.65
C GLU A 66 13.50 -13.43 -5.73
N PHE A 67 12.18 -13.64 -5.71
CA PHE A 67 11.20 -12.57 -5.71
C PHE A 67 11.35 -11.64 -4.50
N LYS A 68 11.48 -12.20 -3.29
CA LYS A 68 11.65 -11.39 -2.06
C LYS A 68 12.93 -10.54 -2.14
N ASN A 69 14.02 -11.09 -2.66
CA ASN A 69 15.27 -10.35 -2.84
C ASN A 69 15.12 -9.22 -3.87
N SER A 70 14.46 -9.50 -5.00
CA SER A 70 14.18 -8.50 -6.04
C SER A 70 13.27 -7.39 -5.51
N LEU A 71 12.18 -7.75 -4.82
CA LEU A 71 11.26 -6.80 -4.18
C LEU A 71 11.98 -5.90 -3.19
N ALA A 72 12.82 -6.46 -2.32
CA ALA A 72 13.60 -5.68 -1.38
C ALA A 72 14.52 -4.70 -2.11
N SER A 73 15.27 -5.17 -3.11
CA SER A 73 16.17 -4.32 -3.90
C SER A 73 15.44 -3.15 -4.58
N GLU A 74 14.30 -3.41 -5.22
CA GLU A 74 13.50 -2.38 -5.87
C GLU A 74 12.86 -1.42 -4.86
N TYR A 75 12.43 -1.92 -3.70
CA TYR A 75 11.93 -1.08 -2.63
C TYR A 75 13.02 -0.12 -2.12
N PHE A 76 14.22 -0.63 -1.82
CA PHE A 76 15.33 0.20 -1.34
C PHE A 76 15.78 1.27 -2.35
N LYS A 77 15.60 1.05 -3.66
CA LYS A 77 15.86 2.08 -4.69
C LYS A 77 14.84 3.22 -4.68
N ARG A 78 13.61 2.97 -4.23
CA ARG A 78 12.51 3.96 -4.20
C ARG A 78 12.51 4.82 -2.94
N ILE A 79 13.21 4.39 -1.90
CA ILE A 79 13.30 5.11 -0.62
C ILE A 79 13.84 6.51 -0.87
N THR A 80 12.99 7.50 -0.61
CA THR A 80 13.22 8.88 -1.00
C THR A 80 14.21 9.58 -0.08
N TYR A 81 14.23 9.20 1.21
CA TYR A 81 15.15 9.77 2.20
C TYR A 81 15.56 8.73 3.26
N LYS A 82 16.87 8.64 3.50
CA LYS A 82 17.42 8.04 4.71
C LYS A 82 17.53 9.11 5.79
N LEU A 83 16.75 8.97 6.85
CA LEU A 83 16.83 9.82 8.03
C LEU A 83 17.71 9.12 9.06
N THR A 84 18.77 9.80 9.51
CA THR A 84 19.58 9.31 10.63
C THR A 84 19.16 10.08 11.89
N CYS A 85 18.52 9.39 12.83
CA CYS A 85 18.18 9.96 14.14
C CYS A 85 18.74 9.02 15.20
N GLU A 86 19.53 9.54 16.15
CA GLU A 86 20.07 8.75 17.28
C GLU A 86 20.74 7.42 16.88
N ASN A 87 21.57 7.44 15.82
CA ASN A 87 22.24 6.26 15.24
C ASN A 87 21.31 5.19 14.64
N GLN A 88 20.03 5.50 14.42
CA GLN A 88 19.09 4.64 13.69
C GLN A 88 18.79 5.21 12.30
N GLU A 89 18.91 4.37 11.28
CA GLU A 89 18.45 4.69 9.93
C GLU A 89 16.94 4.43 9.81
N PHE A 90 16.19 5.47 9.43
CA PHE A 90 14.79 5.38 9.06
C PHE A 90 14.62 5.68 7.59
N THR A 91 13.60 5.08 7.02
CA THR A 91 13.14 5.37 5.67
C THR A 91 11.87 6.17 5.74
N LEU A 92 11.84 7.28 5.00
CA LEU A 92 10.62 8.02 4.73
C LEU A 92 10.02 7.51 3.42
N ASP A 93 8.83 6.93 3.52
CA ASP A 93 8.05 6.45 2.38
C ASP A 93 6.81 7.32 2.22
N THR A 94 6.51 7.75 0.99
CA THR A 94 5.31 8.53 0.67
C THR A 94 4.27 7.59 0.05
N TYR A 95 3.04 7.67 0.54
CA TYR A 95 1.96 6.85 0.02
C TYR A 95 0.67 7.65 -0.07
N THR A 96 -0.16 7.28 -1.03
CA THR A 96 -1.51 7.81 -1.19
C THR A 96 -2.52 6.82 -0.68
N PHE A 97 -3.54 7.30 0.03
CA PHE A 97 -4.65 6.49 0.52
C PHE A 97 -5.97 7.20 0.26
N LEU A 98 -6.99 6.40 -0.05
CA LEU A 98 -8.35 6.85 -0.27
C LEU A 98 -9.13 6.69 1.05
N VAL A 99 -9.67 7.79 1.58
CA VAL A 99 -10.45 7.80 2.82
C VAL A 99 -11.85 8.31 2.56
N ALA A 100 -12.85 7.57 3.05
CA ALA A 100 -14.26 7.96 2.98
C ALA A 100 -14.90 7.93 4.38
N TYR A 101 -15.75 8.92 4.66
CA TYR A 101 -16.66 8.93 5.78
C TYR A 101 -18.07 8.72 5.24
N ALA A 102 -18.68 7.60 5.63
CA ALA A 102 -19.99 7.18 5.15
C ALA A 102 -20.83 6.61 6.29
N GLN A 103 -22.15 6.78 6.19
CA GLN A 103 -23.13 6.34 7.17
C GLN A 103 -24.08 5.36 6.51
N LYS A 104 -24.27 4.18 7.13
CA LYS A 104 -25.26 3.21 6.68
C LYS A 104 -26.66 3.79 6.89
N MET A 105 -27.48 3.73 5.85
CA MET A 105 -28.90 4.11 5.91
C MET A 105 -29.72 3.02 6.59
#